data_AF-C2EL50-F1
#
_entry.id   AF-C2EL50-F1
#
_cell.length_a   1.000
_cell.length_b   1.000
_cell.length_c   1.000
_cell.angle_alpha   90.00
_cell.angle_beta   90.00
_cell.angle_gamma   90.00
#
_symmetry.space_group_name_H-M   'P 1'
#
loop_
_entity.id
_entity.type
_entity.pdbx_description
1 polymer ?
#
loop_
_entity_poly.entity_id
_entity_poly.type
_entity_poly.pdbx_seq_one_letter_code
_entity_poly.pdbx_strand_id
1 'polypeptide(L)'
;MEKLHFEYKNSTPVKEFAHVGVVTSGDLEILVYPTDGEKTTLDIVTGSDGFKKIWQNVLDRFFARYPLNGKFIIHDFGATPGVVNLRLTQAMEALKDER
;
A
#
# COMPACT_ATOMS: atom_id res chain seq x y z
N MET A 1 -16.50 -8.25 2.32
CA MET A 1 -15.08 -8.15 2.77
C MET A 1 -14.26 -9.12 1.95
N GLU A 2 -13.22 -8.63 1.27
CA GLU A 2 -12.36 -9.43 0.39
C GLU A 2 -10.89 -9.35 0.82
N LYS A 3 -10.14 -10.41 0.49
CA LYS A 3 -8.68 -10.46 0.64
C LYS A 3 -8.05 -10.42 -0.74
N LEU A 4 -7.17 -9.45 -0.98
CA LEU A 4 -6.46 -9.29 -2.23
C LEU A 4 -4.97 -9.46 -1.99
N HIS A 5 -4.30 -10.09 -2.93
CA HIS A 5 -2.86 -10.22 -2.94
C HIS A 5 -2.32 -9.70 -4.28
N PHE A 6 -1.27 -8.88 -4.22
CA PHE A 6 -0.59 -8.32 -5.38
C PHE A 6 0.93 -8.49 -5.25
N GLU A 7 1.60 -8.66 -6.38
CA GLU A 7 3.06 -8.70 -6.47
C GLU A 7 3.55 -7.73 -7.55
N TYR A 8 4.64 -7.02 -7.26
CA TYR A 8 5.33 -6.14 -8.21
C TYR A 8 6.83 -6.41 -8.23
N LYS A 9 7.45 -6.22 -9.40
CA LYS A 9 8.91 -6.18 -9.55
C LYS A 9 9.38 -4.74 -9.42
N ASN A 10 9.83 -4.37 -8.22
CA ASN A 10 10.31 -3.03 -7.88
C ASN A 10 11.75 -3.11 -7.35
N SER A 11 12.47 -2.00 -7.41
CA SER A 11 13.93 -1.99 -7.18
C SER A 11 14.38 -1.16 -5.97
N THR A 12 13.53 -0.27 -5.42
CA THR A 12 13.94 0.66 -4.36
C THR A 12 13.67 0.06 -2.98
N PRO A 13 14.66 -0.46 -2.26
CA PRO A 13 14.41 -1.19 -1.02
C PRO A 13 13.83 -0.29 0.07
N VAL A 14 12.78 -0.78 0.72
CA VAL A 14 12.30 -0.26 2.01
C VAL A 14 13.28 -0.70 3.09
N LYS A 15 13.86 0.26 3.83
CA LYS A 15 14.91 -0.01 4.82
C LYS A 15 14.40 -0.09 6.25
N GLU A 16 13.25 0.50 6.52
CA GLU A 16 12.66 0.58 7.85
C GLU A 16 11.16 0.34 7.81
N PHE A 17 10.58 0.15 8.99
CA PHE A 17 9.14 0.01 9.15
C PHE A 17 8.45 1.37 9.08
N ALA A 18 7.31 1.43 8.39
CA ALA A 18 6.42 2.59 8.42
C ALA A 18 4.97 2.18 8.67
N HIS A 19 4.24 3.04 9.37
CA HIS A 19 2.80 2.90 9.60
C HIS A 19 2.11 4.24 9.33
N VAL A 20 1.08 4.22 8.49
CA VAL A 20 0.28 5.40 8.18
C VAL A 20 -1.21 5.03 8.19
N GLY A 21 -2.02 5.91 8.79
CA GLY A 21 -3.48 5.82 8.75
C GLY A 21 -4.07 5.05 9.93
N VAL A 22 -5.36 4.72 9.80
CA VAL A 22 -6.15 3.99 10.80
C VAL A 22 -7.35 3.34 10.11
N VAL A 23 -7.82 2.21 10.63
CA VAL A 23 -9.01 1.53 10.11
C VAL A 23 -10.28 2.17 10.67
N THR A 24 -10.81 3.15 9.93
CA THR A 24 -12.12 3.77 10.20
C THR A 24 -12.88 3.96 8.90
N SER A 25 -14.20 4.16 8.97
CA SER A 25 -15.04 4.29 7.78
C SER A 25 -14.50 5.37 6.82
N GLY A 26 -14.21 4.97 5.58
CA GLY A 26 -13.65 5.85 4.56
C GLY A 26 -12.13 6.06 4.61
N ASP A 27 -11.41 5.34 5.48
CA ASP A 27 -9.94 5.39 5.60
C ASP A 27 -9.34 3.97 5.66
N LEU A 28 -8.01 3.91 5.69
CA LEU A 28 -7.22 2.70 5.72
C LEU A 28 -5.95 2.89 6.56
N GLU A 29 -5.43 1.79 7.10
CA GLU A 29 -4.05 1.73 7.60
C GLU A 29 -3.15 1.01 6.60
N ILE A 30 -1.89 1.44 6.53
CA ILE A 30 -0.83 0.82 5.72
C ILE A 30 0.37 0.58 6.62
N LEU A 31 0.77 -0.69 6.72
CA LEU A 31 1.99 -1.14 7.36
C LEU A 31 2.98 -1.52 6.27
N VAL A 32 4.18 -0.95 6.30
CA VAL A 32 5.24 -1.27 5.34
C VAL A 32 6.44 -1.83 6.10
N TYR A 33 6.92 -2.99 5.67
CA TYR A 33 8.07 -3.67 6.24
C TYR A 33 9.19 -3.79 5.21
N PRO A 34 10.46 -3.73 5.65
CA PRO A 34 11.57 -4.22 4.85
C PRO A 34 11.35 -5.68 4.42
N THR A 35 11.91 -6.05 3.28
CA THR A 35 11.85 -7.42 2.77
C THR A 35 13.20 -7.82 2.20
N ASP A 36 13.60 -9.07 2.43
CA ASP A 36 14.76 -9.69 1.78
C ASP A 36 14.41 -10.27 0.40
N GLY A 37 13.12 -10.20 0.01
CA GLY A 37 12.63 -10.71 -1.26
C GLY A 37 12.91 -9.80 -2.46
N GLU A 38 12.97 -10.40 -3.64
CA GLU A 38 13.16 -9.70 -4.93
C GLU A 38 11.87 -9.02 -5.44
N LYS A 39 10.74 -9.18 -4.75
CA LYS A 39 9.44 -8.67 -5.14
C LYS A 39 8.80 -7.89 -4.00
N THR A 40 8.05 -6.87 -4.39
CA THR A 40 7.10 -6.19 -3.52
C THR A 40 5.85 -7.03 -3.39
N THR A 41 5.39 -7.25 -2.17
CA THR A 41 4.15 -7.96 -1.90
C THR A 41 3.16 -7.05 -1.19
N LEU A 42 1.88 -7.17 -1.53
CA LEU A 42 0.81 -6.45 -0.86
C LEU A 42 -0.29 -7.43 -0.46
N ASP A 43 -0.56 -7.48 0.84
CA ASP A 43 -1.70 -8.20 1.41
C ASP A 43 -2.75 -7.19 1.86
N ILE A 44 -3.92 -7.20 1.22
CA ILE A 44 -4.98 -6.21 1.44
C ILE A 44 -6.23 -6.91 1.95
N VAL A 45 -6.77 -6.43 3.07
CA VAL A 45 -8.12 -6.76 3.52
C VAL A 45 -8.97 -5.52 3.36
N THR A 46 -10.01 -5.58 2.52
CA THR A 46 -10.90 -4.44 2.29
C THR A 46 -12.35 -4.79 2.61
N GLY A 47 -13.05 -3.82 3.19
CA GLY A 47 -14.49 -3.89 3.43
C GLY A 47 -15.34 -3.85 2.16
N SER A 48 -14.78 -3.44 1.01
CA SER A 48 -15.50 -3.26 -0.26
C SER A 48 -15.26 -4.43 -1.21
N ASP A 49 -16.32 -5.11 -1.64
CA ASP A 49 -16.21 -6.28 -2.54
C ASP A 49 -16.22 -5.88 -4.02
N GLY A 50 -15.44 -6.57 -4.85
CA GLY A 50 -15.40 -6.36 -6.30
C GLY A 50 -14.50 -5.20 -6.73
N PHE A 51 -13.67 -4.67 -5.83
CA PHE A 51 -12.78 -3.53 -6.09
C PHE A 51 -11.38 -3.93 -6.53
N LYS A 52 -11.08 -5.24 -6.69
CA LYS A 52 -9.76 -5.74 -7.14
C LYS A 52 -9.17 -4.97 -8.32
N LYS A 53 -9.96 -4.67 -9.36
CA LYS A 53 -9.45 -3.94 -10.54
C LYS A 53 -9.13 -2.48 -10.23
N ILE A 54 -9.91 -1.85 -9.35
CA ILE A 54 -9.68 -0.47 -8.90
C ILE A 54 -8.40 -0.41 -8.05
N TRP A 55 -8.24 -1.36 -7.12
CA TRP A 55 -7.01 -1.55 -6.36
C TRP A 55 -5.79 -1.72 -7.27
N GLN A 56 -5.85 -2.63 -8.24
CA GLN A 56 -4.78 -2.81 -9.22
C GLN A 56 -4.41 -1.49 -9.91
N ASN A 57 -5.39 -0.73 -10.40
CA ASN A 57 -5.11 0.53 -11.10
C ASN A 57 -4.46 1.60 -10.20
N VAL A 58 -4.85 1.68 -8.92
CA VAL A 58 -4.22 2.60 -7.95
C VAL A 58 -2.78 2.19 -7.68
N LEU A 59 -2.55 0.89 -7.44
CA LEU A 59 -1.24 0.34 -7.15
C LEU A 59 -0.29 0.43 -8.36
N ASP A 60 -0.76 0.11 -9.57
CA ASP A 60 0.00 0.25 -10.82
C ASP A 60 0.53 1.68 -10.98
N ARG A 61 -0.34 2.67 -10.76
CA ARG A 61 0.04 4.08 -10.87
C ARG A 61 1.00 4.50 -9.75
N PHE A 62 0.78 4.01 -8.53
CA PHE A 62 1.66 4.31 -7.39
C PHE A 62 3.07 3.74 -7.63
N PHE A 63 3.20 2.46 -7.96
CA PHE A 63 4.49 1.81 -8.15
C PHE A 63 5.22 2.24 -9.42
N ALA A 64 4.49 2.65 -10.47
CA ALA A 64 5.10 3.30 -11.63
C ALA A 64 5.83 4.61 -11.26
N ARG A 65 5.35 5.32 -10.24
CA ARG A 65 5.99 6.56 -9.73
C ARG A 65 7.01 6.29 -8.63
N TYR A 66 6.72 5.34 -7.75
CA TYR A 66 7.53 5.01 -6.58
C TYR A 66 7.77 3.49 -6.56
N PRO A 67 8.83 2.99 -7.22
CA PRO A 67 9.11 1.56 -7.32
C PRO A 67 9.72 1.02 -6.01
N LEU A 68 8.98 1.14 -4.91
CA LEU A 68 9.36 0.66 -3.58
C LEU A 68 9.29 -0.86 -3.52
N ASN A 69 10.35 -1.48 -2.99
CA ASN A 69 10.46 -2.90 -2.73
C ASN A 69 10.37 -3.18 -1.23
N GLY A 70 9.23 -3.71 -0.82
CA GLY A 70 8.89 -3.98 0.58
C GLY A 70 7.68 -4.90 0.67
N LYS A 71 7.33 -5.28 1.90
CA LYS A 71 6.07 -5.97 2.18
C LYS A 71 5.05 -4.95 2.72
N PHE A 72 3.92 -4.83 2.06
CA PHE A 72 2.82 -3.96 2.47
C PHE A 72 1.67 -4.80 3.02
N ILE A 73 1.13 -4.39 4.16
CA ILE A 73 -0.11 -4.92 4.71
C ILE A 73 -1.08 -3.74 4.80
N ILE A 74 -2.27 -3.90 4.23
CA ILE A 74 -3.27 -2.84 4.15
C ILE A 74 -4.60 -3.36 4.71
N HIS A 75 -5.16 -2.62 5.66
CA HIS A 75 -6.53 -2.84 6.13
C HIS A 75 -7.37 -1.61 5.79
N ASP A 76 -8.33 -1.81 4.89
CA ASP A 76 -9.17 -0.76 4.33
C ASP A 76 -10.62 -0.91 4.75
N PHE A 77 -11.22 0.19 5.21
CA PHE A 77 -12.64 0.26 5.54
C PHE A 77 -13.40 1.21 4.61
N GLY A 78 -13.26 0.97 3.30
CA GLY A 78 -14.05 1.64 2.27
C GLY A 78 -13.50 3.00 1.87
N ALA A 79 -12.18 3.18 1.94
CA ALA A 79 -11.52 4.39 1.48
C ALA A 79 -11.70 4.58 -0.03
N THR A 80 -11.93 5.82 -0.43
CA THR A 80 -11.97 6.15 -1.87
C THR A 80 -10.57 5.98 -2.48
N PRO A 81 -10.46 5.72 -3.81
CA PRO A 81 -9.16 5.59 -4.47
C PRO A 81 -8.22 6.80 -4.26
N GLY A 82 -8.78 8.00 -4.05
CA GLY A 82 -8.00 9.18 -3.70
C GLY A 82 -7.36 9.10 -2.32
N VAL A 83 -8.11 8.63 -1.31
CA VAL A 83 -7.61 8.43 0.06
C VAL A 83 -6.58 7.30 0.10
N VAL A 84 -6.81 6.20 -0.62
CA VAL A 84 -5.83 5.12 -0.77
C VAL A 84 -4.51 5.65 -1.33
N ASN A 85 -4.56 6.42 -2.41
CA ASN A 85 -3.37 7.00 -3.03
C ASN A 85 -2.66 8.01 -2.10
N LEU A 86 -3.42 8.78 -1.32
CA LEU A 86 -2.88 9.71 -0.32
C LEU A 86 -2.10 8.95 0.76
N ARG A 87 -2.69 7.92 1.38
CA ARG A 87 -2.03 7.12 2.43
C ARG A 87 -0.80 6.39 1.90
N LEU A 88 -0.84 5.84 0.69
CA LEU A 88 0.33 5.24 0.04
C LEU A 88 1.46 6.26 -0.16
N THR A 89 1.13 7.48 -0.54
CA THR A 89 2.12 8.56 -0.72
C THR A 89 2.73 8.98 0.62
N GLN A 90 1.91 9.14 1.66
CA GLN A 90 2.38 9.42 3.02
C GLN A 90 3.29 8.31 3.57
N ALA A 91 2.98 7.04 3.28
CA ALA A 91 3.84 5.92 3.65
C ALA A 91 5.20 5.99 2.94
N MET A 92 5.22 6.38 1.66
CA MET A 92 6.47 6.63 0.93
C MET A 92 7.28 7.79 1.52
N GLU A 93 6.63 8.90 1.89
CA GLU A 93 7.28 10.05 2.54
C GLU A 93 7.90 9.67 3.88
N ALA A 94 7.15 8.93 4.71
CA ALA A 94 7.61 8.44 6.01
C ALA A 94 8.87 7.55 5.91
N LEU A 95 9.01 6.80 4.81
CA LEU A 95 10.16 5.92 4.53
C LEU A 95 11.39 6.66 3.97
N LYS A 96 11.23 7.91 3.53
CA LYS A 96 12.34 8.74 3.04
C LYS A 96 12.89 9.69 4.10
N ASP A 97 12.30 9.68 5.29
CA ASP A 97 12.59 10.61 6.38
C ASP A 97 12.49 12.09 5.92
N GLU A 98 11.60 12.38 4.98
CA GLU A 98 11.22 13.74 4.58
C GLU A 98 10.26 14.33 5.63
N ARG A 99 10.71 14.46 6.88
CA ARG A 99 10.00 15.17 7.95
C ARG A 99 10.30 16.66 7.97
#